data_AF-A0A379FNP5-F1
#
_entry.id   AF-A0A379FNP5-F1
#
_cell.length_a   1.000
_cell.length_b   1.000
_cell.length_c   1.000
_cell.angle_alpha   90.00
_cell.angle_beta   90.00
_cell.angle_gamma   90.00
#
_symmetry.space_group_name_H-M   'P 1'
#
loop_
_entity.id
_entity.type
_entity.pdbx_description
1 polymer ?
#
loop_
_entity_poly.entity_id
_entity_poly.type
_entity_poly.pdbx_seq_one_letter_code
_entity_poly.pdbx_strand_id
1 'polypeptide(L)' 'MGLIFLLTAWVIENKPELLRELLEIHFLPWVYRYLEKMQLQSGNTFYEATALLATETLRHIQQSAQLTPANKELCL' A
#
# COMPACT_ATOMS: atom_id res chain seq x y z
N MET A 1 -8.31 4.34 4.46
CA MET A 1 -6.97 4.24 3.83
C MET A 1 -5.90 5.04 4.54
N GLY A 2 -6.09 6.34 4.80
CA GLY A 2 -5.07 7.17 5.47
C GLY A 2 -4.57 6.64 6.82
N LEU A 3 -5.40 5.89 7.55
CA LEU A 3 -5.02 5.31 8.84
C LEU A 3 -3.86 4.31 8.75
N ILE A 4 -3.80 3.48 7.70
CA ILE A 4 -2.70 2.50 7.56
C ILE A 4 -1.40 3.19 7.16
N PHE A 5 -1.48 4.27 6.38
CA PHE A 5 -0.31 5.11 6.08
C PHE A 5 0.24 5.79 7.34
N LEU A 6 -0.65 6.29 8.21
CA LEU A 6 -0.24 6.88 9.48
C LEU A 6 0.35 5.83 10.43
N LEU A 7 -0.23 4.63 10.44
CA LEU A 7 0.27 3.51 11.22
C LEU A 7 1.64 3.05 10.72
N THR A 8 1.87 2.99 9.40
CA THR A 8 3.20 2.69 8.86
C THR A 8 4.24 3.74 9.26
N ALA A 9 3.89 5.03 9.24
CA ALA A 9 4.79 6.08 9.69
C ALA A 9 5.13 5.93 11.18
N TRP A 10 4.12 5.67 12.01
CA TRP A 10 4.34 5.45 13.44
C TRP A 10 5.17 4.19 13.73
N VAL A 11 4.93 3.09 13.00
CA VAL A 11 5.68 1.83 13.16
C VAL A 11 7.14 1.98 12.75
N ILE A 12 7.45 2.76 11.70
CA ILE A 12 8.83 3.07 11.32
C ILE A 12 9.59 3.72 12.48
N GLU A 13 8.94 4.64 13.20
CA GLU A 13 9.57 5.40 14.28
C GLU A 13 9.66 4.60 15.60
N ASN A 14 8.64 3.81 15.92
CA ASN A 14 8.50 3.22 17.25
C ASN A 14 8.80 1.73 17.31
N LYS A 15 8.56 0.99 16.22
CA LYS A 15 8.65 -0.48 16.17
C LYS A 15 9.03 -0.99 14.76
N PRO A 16 10.24 -0.65 14.27
CA PRO A 16 10.66 -1.00 12.90
C PRO A 16 10.64 -2.50 12.63
N GLU A 17 10.76 -3.34 13.66
CA GLU A 17 10.68 -4.80 13.57
C GLU A 17 9.30 -5.32 13.09
N LEU A 18 8.22 -4.58 13.36
CA LEU A 18 6.86 -4.95 12.94
C LEU A 18 6.50 -4.44 11.55
N LEU A 19 7.36 -3.58 10.96
CA LEU A 19 7.07 -2.94 9.68
C LEU A 19 6.90 -3.94 8.55
N ARG A 20 7.77 -4.95 8.49
CA ARG A 20 7.71 -5.99 7.46
C ARG A 20 6.39 -6.75 7.52
N GLU A 21 6.00 -7.21 8.70
CA GLU A 21 4.75 -7.95 8.91
C GLU A 21 3.53 -7.11 8.56
N LEU A 22 3.49 -5.85 9.00
CA LEU A 22 2.42 -4.91 8.69
C LEU A 22 2.27 -4.74 7.17
N LEU A 23 3.38 -4.55 6.45
CA LEU A 23 3.37 -4.34 5.00
C LEU A 23 2.98 -5.63 4.26
N GLU A 24 3.59 -6.76 4.57
CA GLU A 24 3.39 -8.02 3.84
C GLU A 24 2.03 -8.67 4.10
N ILE A 25 1.48 -8.57 5.31
CA ILE A 25 0.25 -9.26 5.70
C ILE A 25 -0.97 -8.33 5.61
N HIS A 26 -0.82 -7.09 6.05
CA HIS A 26 -1.95 -6.21 6.30
C HIS A 26 -2.11 -5.07 5.30
N PHE A 27 -1.13 -4.80 4.44
CA PHE A 27 -1.19 -3.66 3.53
C PHE A 27 -1.04 -4.04 2.05
N LEU A 28 0.13 -4.54 1.67
CA LEU A 28 0.46 -4.88 0.27
C LEU A 28 -0.51 -5.88 -0.38
N PRO A 29 -1.10 -6.87 0.33
CA PRO A 29 -1.97 -7.85 -0.30
C PRO A 29 -3.20 -7.26 -1.01
N TRP A 30 -3.69 -6.08 -0.61
CA TRP A 30 -4.93 -5.50 -1.14
C TRP A 30 -4.80 -4.05 -1.59
N VAL A 31 -3.74 -3.33 -1.16
CA VAL A 31 -3.56 -1.92 -1.48
C VAL A 31 -3.46 -1.67 -2.99
N TYR A 32 -2.82 -2.57 -3.75
CA TYR A 32 -2.72 -2.41 -5.20
C TYR A 32 -4.07 -2.51 -5.91
N ARG A 33 -4.92 -3.45 -5.47
CA ARG A 33 -6.29 -3.58 -6.00
C ARG A 33 -7.16 -2.36 -5.66
N TYR A 34 -6.98 -1.81 -4.46
CA TYR A 34 -7.65 -0.57 -4.07
C TYR A 34 -7.20 0.62 -4.95
N LEU A 35 -5.89 0.79 -5.13
CA LEU A 35 -5.33 1.88 -5.93
C LEU A 35 -5.72 1.75 -7.40
N GLU A 36 -5.78 0.54 -7.95
CA GLU A 36 -6.31 0.27 -9.29
C GLU A 36 -7.77 0.74 -9.42
N LYS A 37 -8.65 0.37 -8.48
CA LYS A 37 -10.05 0.85 -8.50
C LYS A 37 -10.14 2.38 -8.37
N MET A 38 -9.29 2.99 -7.54
CA MET A 38 -9.23 4.45 -7.38
C MET A 38 -8.77 5.16 -8.67
N GLN A 39 -7.80 4.60 -9.39
CA GLN A 39 -7.38 5.12 -10.70
C GLN A 39 -8.50 5.01 -11.75
N LEU A 40 -9.25 3.90 -11.75
CA LEU A 40 -10.26 3.66 -12.79
C LEU A 40 -11.62 4.31 -12.51
N GLN A 41 -11.95 4.59 -11.24
CA GLN A 41 -13.32 4.95 -10.85
C GLN A 41 -13.44 6.27 -10.07
N SER A 42 -12.35 7.01 -9.82
CA SER A 42 -12.46 8.25 -9.04
C SER A 42 -13.12 9.41 -9.78
N GLY A 43 -13.13 9.39 -11.13
CA GLY A 43 -13.75 10.43 -11.95
C GLY A 43 -13.12 11.82 -11.78
N ASN A 44 -11.93 11.89 -11.16
CA ASN A 44 -11.21 13.12 -10.89
C ASN A 44 -9.71 12.88 -11.06
N THR A 45 -9.12 13.58 -12.04
CA THR A 45 -7.72 13.44 -12.45
C THR A 45 -6.72 13.60 -11.31
N PHE A 46 -7.03 14.39 -10.28
CA PHE A 46 -6.17 14.53 -9.10
C PHE A 46 -6.04 13.22 -8.31
N TYR A 47 -7.17 12.53 -8.08
CA TYR A 47 -7.18 11.27 -7.35
C TYR A 47 -6.61 10.13 -8.18
N GLU A 48 -6.82 10.14 -9.50
CA GLU A 48 -6.18 9.19 -10.42
C GLU A 48 -4.64 9.30 -10.36
N ALA A 49 -4.12 10.52 -10.50
CA ALA A 49 -2.68 10.79 -10.41
C ALA A 49 -2.11 10.45 -9.03
N THR A 50 -2.85 10.73 -7.95
CA THR A 50 -2.45 10.38 -6.58
C THR A 50 -2.36 8.86 -6.40
N ALA A 51 -3.33 8.12 -6.93
CA ALA A 51 -3.33 6.67 -6.85
C ALA A 51 -2.22 6.04 -7.69
N LEU A 52 -1.86 6.64 -8.83
CA LEU A 52 -0.71 6.24 -9.63
C LEU A 52 0.60 6.47 -8.85
N LEU A 53 0.80 7.67 -8.31
CA LEU A 53 1.99 8.00 -7.52
C LEU A 53 2.16 7.08 -6.31
N ALA A 54 1.07 6.82 -5.59
CA ALA A 54 1.07 5.89 -4.46
C ALA A 54 1.45 4.46 -4.90
N THR A 55 0.95 4.01 -6.04
CA THR A 55 1.26 2.68 -6.59
C THR A 55 2.74 2.52 -6.89
N GLU A 56 3.34 3.49 -7.58
CA GLU A 56 4.77 3.45 -7.91
C GLU A 56 5.65 3.55 -6.68
N THR A 57 5.28 4.40 -5.72
CA THR A 57 6.00 4.54 -4.45
C THR A 57 6.01 3.21 -3.67
N LEU A 58 4.86 2.54 -3.57
CA LEU A 58 4.75 1.27 -2.86
C LEU A 58 5.50 0.14 -3.57
N ARG A 59 5.48 0.11 -4.91
CA ARG A 59 6.26 -0.86 -5.69
C ARG A 59 7.75 -0.69 -5.44
N HIS A 60 8.24 0.55 -5.43
CA HIS A 60 9.63 0.85 -5.12
C HIS A 60 10.02 0.38 -3.71
N ILE A 61 9.18 0.66 -2.71
CA ILE A 61 9.40 0.21 -1.32
C ILE A 61 9.41 -1.33 -1.23
N GLN A 62 8.45 -2.00 -1.87
CA GLN A 62 8.37 -3.46 -1.89
C GLN A 62 9.63 -4.08 -2.49
N GLN A 63 10.16 -3.52 -3.57
CA GLN A 63 11.39 -3.99 -4.21
C GLN A 63 12.62 -3.73 -3.32
N SER A 64 12.79 -2.50 -2.83
CA SER A 64 13.95 -2.10 -2.03
C SER A 64 14.03 -2.86 -0.69
N ALA A 65 12.88 -3.12 -0.06
CA ALA A 65 12.81 -3.87 1.19
C ALA A 65 12.64 -5.40 0.99
N GLN A 66 12.62 -5.89 -0.26
CA GLN A 66 12.44 -7.31 -0.61
C GLN A 66 11.23 -7.90 0.11
N LEU A 67 10.09 -7.21 0.03
CA LEU A 67 8.87 -7.63 0.71
C LEU A 67 8.15 -8.67 -0.14
N THR A 68 7.71 -9.75 0.50
CA THR A 68 6.93 -10.82 -0.15
C THR A 68 5.50 -10.76 0.36
N PRO A 69 4.60 -10.02 -0.32
CA PRO A 69 3.22 -9.90 0.14
C PRO A 69 2.52 -11.25 0.20
N ALA A 70 1.73 -11.45 1.26
CA ALA A 70 0.92 -12.65 1.40
C ALA A 70 -0.08 -12.75 0.23
N ASN A 71 -0.14 -13.92 -0.40
CA ASN A 71 -1.13 -14.18 -1.43
C ASN A 71 -2.51 -14.33 -0.75
N LYS A 72 -3.32 -13.26 -0.82
CA LYS A 72 -4.70 -13.26 -0.35
C LYS A 72 -5.62 -13.16 -1.56
N GLU A 73 -6.51 -14.14 -1.71
CA GLU A 73 -7.61 -14.04 -2.67
C GLU A 73 -8.50 -12.87 -2.27
N LEU A 74 -8.44 -11.79 -3.05
CA LEU A 74 -9.31 -10.64 -2.85
C LEU A 74 -10.63 -10.93 -3.57
N CYS A 75 -11.70 -11.22 -2.82
CA CYS A 75 -13.05 -11.17 -3.36
C CYS A 75 -13.45 -9.69 -3.58
N LEU A 76 -13.08 -9.12 -4.74
CA LEU A 76 -13.40 -7.73 -5.14
C LEU A 76 -13.66 -7.53 -6.63
#